data_AF-A0A950GAM8-F1
#
_entry.id   AF-A0A950GAM8-F1
#
_cell.length_a   1.000
_cell.length_b   1.000
_cell.length_c   1.000
_cell.angle_alpha   90.00
_cell.angle_beta   90.00
_cell.angle_gamma   90.00
#
_symmetry.space_group_name_H-M   'P 1'
#
loop_
_entity.id
_entity.type
_entity.pdbx_description
1 polymer ?
#
loop_
_entity_poly.entity_id
_entity_poly.type
_entity_poly.pdbx_seq_one_letter_code
_entity_poly.pdbx_strand_id
1 'polypeptide(L)' 'KRKDGSVIRFDKNAAVIVNKQSEPIGTRIFGPVPRELRAKNHMKIISLAPEVL' A
#
# COMPACT_ATOMS: atom_id res chain seq x y z
N LYS A 1 11.28 -9.16 -1.76
CA LYS A 1 11.71 -9.81 -3.03
C LYS A 1 10.47 -10.44 -3.64
N ARG A 2 10.12 -10.04 -4.86
CA ARG A 2 8.94 -10.53 -5.57
C ARG A 2 9.20 -11.89 -6.21
N LYS A 3 8.14 -12.54 -6.70
CA LYS A 3 8.22 -13.85 -7.38
C LYS A 3 9.04 -13.79 -8.67
N ASP A 4 9.08 -12.63 -9.31
CA ASP A 4 9.90 -12.33 -10.50
C ASP A 4 11.38 -12.02 -10.16
N GLY A 5 11.76 -12.05 -8.87
CA GLY A 5 13.11 -11.75 -8.41
C GLY A 5 13.40 -10.27 -8.16
N SER A 6 12.48 -9.37 -8.52
CA SER A 6 12.66 -7.93 -8.33
C SER A 6 12.58 -7.52 -6.85
N VAL A 7 13.27 -6.44 -6.51
CA VAL A 7 13.30 -5.86 -5.16
C VAL A 7 13.01 -4.38 -5.27
N ILE A 8 12.03 -3.91 -4.50
CA ILE A 8 11.71 -2.49 -4.35
C ILE A 8 12.02 -2.09 -2.91
N ARG A 9 12.61 -0.90 -2.76
CA ARG A 9 12.88 -0.27 -1.48
C ARG A 9 12.39 1.16 -1.53
N PHE A 10 11.87 1.64 -0.40
CA PHE A 10 11.48 3.03 -0.21
C PHE A 10 12.53 3.72 0.66
N ASP A 11 12.77 5.00 0.41
CA ASP A 11 13.75 5.79 1.19
C ASP A 11 13.24 6.08 2.60
N LYS A 12 11.92 6.16 2.78
CA LYS A 12 11.27 6.47 4.05
C LYS A 12 10.26 5.40 4.44
N ASN A 13 10.14 5.17 5.74
CA ASN A 13 9.09 4.33 6.32
C ASN A 13 7.79 5.14 6.46
N ALA A 14 6.65 4.52 6.10
CA ALA A 14 5.33 5.12 6.21
C ALA A 14 4.31 4.07 6.69
N ALA A 15 3.21 4.53 7.28
CA ALA A 15 2.12 3.68 7.76
C ALA A 15 0.75 4.31 7.46
N VAL A 16 -0.27 3.47 7.27
CA VAL A 16 -1.66 3.89 7.07
C VAL A 16 -2.49 3.35 8.23
N ILE A 17 -3.28 4.22 8.85
CA ILE A 17 -4.17 3.83 9.95
C ILE A 17 -5.41 3.15 9.38
N VAL A 18 -5.70 1.96 9.89
CA VAL A 18 -6.85 1.14 9.48
C VAL A 18 -7.77 0.85 10.67
N ASN A 19 -9.04 0.62 10.39
CA ASN A 19 -10.02 0.17 11.38
C ASN A 19 -9.95 -1.37 11.59
N LYS A 20 -10.80 -1.91 12.48
CA LYS A 20 -10.89 -3.36 12.75
C LYS A 20 -11.31 -4.18 11.52
N GLN A 21 -11.90 -3.54 10.52
CA GLN A 21 -12.30 -4.12 9.24
C GLN A 21 -11.21 -3.96 8.16
N SER A 22 -9.99 -3.54 8.54
CA SER A 22 -8.85 -3.33 7.63
C SER A 22 -9.09 -2.27 6.55
N GLU A 23 -10.04 -1.36 6.77
CA GLU A 23 -10.31 -0.23 5.90
C GLU A 23 -9.55 1.02 6.39
N PRO A 24 -9.03 1.84 5.48
CA PRO A 24 -8.34 3.07 5.85
C PRO A 24 -9.32 4.04 6.52
N ILE A 25 -8.90 4.63 7.65
CA ILE A 25 -9.68 5.68 8.32
C ILE A 25 -9.58 7.00 7.54
N GLY A 26 -8.45 7.21 6.86
CA GLY A 26 -8.22 8.38 6.01
C GLY A 26 -8.85 8.26 4.63
N THR A 27 -9.15 9.41 4.02
CA THR A 27 -9.74 9.53 2.67
C THR A 27 -8.70 9.69 1.56
N ARG A 28 -7.42 9.92 1.89
CA ARG A 28 -6.35 10.17 0.91
C ARG A 28 -5.04 9.53 1.35
N ILE A 29 -4.31 8.98 0.37
CA ILE A 29 -3.00 8.37 0.56
C ILE A 29 -1.98 9.16 -0.24
N PHE A 30 -0.80 9.37 0.35
CA PHE A 30 0.28 10.13 -0.26
C PHE A 30 1.47 9.20 -0.53
N GLY A 31 2.09 9.41 -1.69
CA GLY A 31 3.26 8.65 -2.11
C GLY A 31 2.93 7.29 -2.76
N PRO A 32 3.95 6.63 -3.31
CA PRO A 32 3.81 5.35 -3.97
C PRO A 32 3.56 4.23 -2.96
N VAL A 33 2.69 3.28 -3.32
CA VAL A 33 2.39 2.10 -2.49
C VAL A 33 2.81 0.80 -3.20
N PRO A 34 3.24 -0.23 -2.45
CA PRO A 34 3.59 -1.52 -3.03
C PRO A 34 2.35 -2.30 -3.51
N ARG A 35 2.42 -2.93 -4.70
CA ARG A 35 1.38 -3.83 -5.25
C ARG A 35 1.03 -5.00 -4.34
N GLU A 36 1.93 -5.37 -3.44
CA GLU A 36 1.78 -6.45 -2.46
C GLU A 36 0.58 -6.25 -1.52
N LEU A 37 0.10 -5.01 -1.34
CA LEU A 37 -1.11 -4.72 -0.59
C LEU A 37 -2.37 -5.38 -1.17
N ARG A 38 -2.35 -5.76 -2.46
CA ARG A 38 -3.47 -6.43 -3.14
C ARG A 38 -3.64 -7.84 -2.61
N ALA A 39 -2.53 -8.56 -2.40
CA ALA A 39 -2.54 -9.91 -1.85
C ALA A 39 -2.99 -9.95 -0.39
N LYS A 40 -2.91 -8.80 0.32
CA LYS A 40 -3.35 -8.64 1.71
C LYS A 40 -4.76 -8.05 1.84
N ASN A 41 -5.55 -8.00 0.77
CA ASN A 41 -6.91 -7.48 0.74
C ASN A 41 -7.07 -5.99 1.11
N HIS A 42 -6.01 -5.18 1.03
CA HIS A 42 -6.09 -3.73 1.25
C HIS A 42 -6.45 -2.96 -0.04
N MET A 43 -7.52 -3.37 -0.72
CA MET A 43 -7.91 -2.81 -2.02
C MET A 43 -8.24 -1.31 -1.98
N LYS A 44 -8.89 -0.84 -0.91
CA LYS A 44 -9.20 0.59 -0.74
C LYS A 44 -7.94 1.46 -0.68
N ILE A 45 -6.86 0.95 -0.06
CA ILE A 45 -5.58 1.67 0.02
C ILE A 45 -4.97 1.82 -1.38
N ILE A 46 -4.96 0.75 -2.16
CA ILE A 46 -4.45 0.77 -3.54
C ILE A 46 -5.25 1.74 -4.40
N SER A 47 -6.58 1.75 -4.24
CA SER A 47 -7.46 2.62 -5.03
C SER A 47 -7.29 4.11 -4.73
N LEU A 48 -6.85 4.47 -3.52
CA LEU A 48 -6.64 5.86 -3.10
C LEU A 48 -5.21 6.35 -3.32
N ALA A 49 -4.29 5.44 -3.65
CA ALA A 49 -2.89 5.78 -3.84
C ALA A 49 -2.64 6.42 -5.21
N PRO A 50 -1.77 7.44 -5.30
CA PRO A 50 -1.44 8.11 -6.55
C PRO A 50 -0.63 7.22 -7.50
N GLU A 51 0.19 6.31 -6.97
CA GLU A 51 1.05 5.43 -7.75
C GLU A 51 1.23 4.07 -7.05
N VAL A 52 1.32 3.01 -7.83
CA VAL A 52 1.45 1.63 -7.33
C VAL A 52 2.68 0.97 -7.97
N LEU A 53 3.66 0.62 -7.14
CA LEU A 53 4.95 0.03 -7.53
C LEU A 53 4.97 -1.47 -7.32
#